data_AF-A0A3G3GIQ7-F1
#
_entry.id   AF-A0A3G3GIQ7-F1
#
_cell.length_a   1.000
_cell.length_b   1.000
_cell.length_c   1.000
_cell.angle_alpha   90.00
_cell.angle_beta   90.00
_cell.angle_gamma   90.00
#
_symmetry.space_group_name_H-M   'P 1'
#
loop_
_entity.id
_entity.type
_entity.pdbx_description
1 polymer ?
#
loop_
_entity_poly.entity_id
_entity_poly.type
_entity_poly.pdbx_seq_one_letter_code
_entity_poly.pdbx_strand_id
1 'polypeptide(L)'
;MHFKREHIIGLLKRVSEFASDNLEILSKVGIDVNDEFDSTYVGMIVRQHTITTDLKLLFSNKKSNTLTSELVLFRCLVDDFIHLTFIFNQADKNEQILNLNGDAISKNLNKLSELAIFNEEKLNGSYPYYPTRQLIEEIKEKIKKAPNRQQYIINQEDLKFRTFKSTGNLIRSLDNSDYTHSLIRAYFIWRKLSDFVHYSNFSYEEEQQLDPTKDNTYTEFAEIISYSYKTVLHSLVHFSDKYGIEIKDRHNLKTYYKDAGH
;
A
#
# COMPACT_ATOMS: atom_id res chain seq x y z
N MET A 1 25.32 6.04 7.12
CA MET A 1 25.01 7.49 7.20
C MET A 1 24.02 7.68 8.35
N HIS A 2 24.24 8.60 9.28
CA HIS A 2 23.27 8.88 10.35
C HIS A 2 22.26 9.90 9.84
N PHE A 3 21.02 9.47 9.61
CA PHE A 3 19.96 10.37 9.18
C PHE A 3 19.49 11.25 10.35
N LYS A 4 18.93 12.40 9.99
CA LYS A 4 18.36 13.40 10.91
C LYS A 4 17.02 13.86 10.34
N ARG A 5 16.21 14.55 11.15
CA ARG A 5 14.87 15.02 10.77
C ARG A 5 14.85 15.77 9.43
N GLU A 6 15.78 16.68 9.22
CA GLU A 6 15.91 17.47 8.00
C GLU A 6 16.18 16.61 6.77
N HIS A 7 16.94 15.52 6.92
CA HIS A 7 17.17 14.56 5.86
C HIS A 7 15.88 13.81 5.51
N ILE A 8 15.09 13.40 6.52
CA ILE A 8 13.80 12.73 6.30
C ILE A 8 12.83 13.64 5.56
N ILE A 9 12.70 14.90 5.98
CA ILE A 9 11.89 15.91 5.28
C ILE A 9 12.36 16.06 3.83
N GLY A 10 13.68 16.13 3.61
CA GLY A 10 14.28 16.22 2.28
C GLY A 10 13.97 15.01 1.39
N LEU A 11 14.08 13.79 1.91
CA LEU A 11 13.77 12.56 1.19
C LEU A 11 12.29 12.46 0.84
N LEU A 12 11.40 12.72 1.81
CA LEU A 12 9.95 12.75 1.58
C LEU A 12 9.58 13.76 0.51
N LYS A 13 10.18 14.96 0.56
CA LYS A 13 10.01 15.98 -0.49
C LYS A 13 10.40 15.44 -1.85
N ARG A 14 11.59 14.85 -2.01
CA ARG A 14 12.06 14.33 -3.31
C ARG A 14 11.14 13.24 -3.87
N VAL A 15 10.67 12.29 -3.03
CA VAL A 15 9.76 11.22 -3.49
C VAL A 15 8.38 11.78 -3.83
N SER A 16 7.84 12.70 -3.02
CA SER A 16 6.55 13.36 -3.33
C SER A 16 6.64 14.12 -4.66
N GLU A 17 7.74 14.83 -4.91
CA GLU A 17 7.95 15.55 -6.17
C GLU A 17 8.14 14.61 -7.35
N PHE A 18 8.84 13.48 -7.17
CA PHE A 18 8.95 12.45 -8.21
C PHE A 18 7.56 11.89 -8.60
N ALA A 19 6.72 11.58 -7.61
CA ALA A 19 5.36 11.13 -7.88
C ALA A 19 4.50 12.21 -8.56
N SER A 20 4.55 13.46 -8.07
CA SER A 20 3.78 14.58 -8.64
C SER A 20 4.17 14.88 -10.08
N ASP A 21 5.48 14.93 -10.38
CA ASP A 21 5.97 15.23 -11.71
C ASP A 21 5.49 14.19 -12.74
N ASN A 22 5.47 12.91 -12.35
CA ASN A 22 5.01 11.84 -13.24
C ASN A 22 3.48 11.75 -13.32
N LEU A 23 2.74 12.07 -12.26
CA LEU A 23 1.28 12.23 -12.33
C LEU A 23 0.87 13.35 -13.31
N GLU A 24 1.63 14.44 -13.38
CA GLU A 24 1.42 15.52 -14.36
C GLU A 24 1.63 15.04 -15.81
N ILE A 25 2.55 14.10 -16.04
CA ILE A 25 2.74 13.49 -17.36
C ILE A 25 1.54 12.58 -17.68
N LEU A 26 1.14 11.73 -16.75
CA LEU A 26 0.02 10.80 -16.93
C LEU A 26 -1.30 11.52 -17.25
N SER A 27 -1.54 12.69 -16.66
CA SER A 27 -2.75 13.48 -16.94
C SER A 27 -2.79 14.06 -18.36
N LYS A 28 -1.63 14.24 -19.00
CA LYS A 28 -1.51 14.75 -20.38
C LYS A 28 -1.63 13.66 -21.44
N VAL A 29 -1.26 12.43 -21.10
CA VAL A 29 -1.25 11.28 -22.03
C VAL A 29 -2.64 10.62 -22.15
N GLY A 30 -3.55 10.91 -21.22
CA GLY A 30 -4.95 10.45 -21.31
C GLY A 30 -5.11 8.96 -21.00
N ILE A 31 -4.51 8.51 -19.90
CA ILE A 31 -4.66 7.13 -19.40
C ILE A 31 -6.14 6.75 -19.16
N ASP A 32 -6.48 5.48 -19.36
CA ASP A 32 -7.85 5.01 -19.14
C ASP A 32 -8.05 4.65 -17.67
N VAL A 33 -8.63 5.56 -16.91
CA VAL A 33 -8.93 5.31 -15.48
C VAL A 33 -10.03 4.27 -15.26
N ASN A 34 -10.70 3.79 -16.31
CA ASN A 34 -11.62 2.65 -16.23
C ASN A 34 -10.91 1.31 -16.51
N ASP A 35 -9.68 1.34 -17.03
CA ASP A 35 -8.83 0.16 -17.09
C ASP A 35 -8.37 -0.22 -15.69
N GLU A 36 -8.46 -1.51 -15.39
CA GLU A 36 -8.16 -2.06 -14.07
C GLU A 36 -6.70 -1.84 -13.66
N PHE A 37 -5.79 -2.02 -14.61
CA PHE A 37 -4.36 -1.95 -14.33
C PHE A 37 -3.93 -0.49 -14.21
N ASP A 38 -4.36 0.37 -15.13
CA ASP A 38 -4.09 1.80 -15.07
C ASP A 38 -4.63 2.41 -13.77
N SER A 39 -5.88 2.12 -13.42
CA SER A 39 -6.48 2.64 -12.19
C SER A 39 -5.77 2.14 -10.92
N THR A 40 -5.34 0.87 -10.90
CA THR A 40 -4.57 0.30 -9.79
C THR A 40 -3.21 1.00 -9.63
N TYR A 41 -2.43 1.12 -10.71
CA TYR A 41 -1.09 1.72 -10.65
C TYR A 41 -1.15 3.24 -10.42
N VAL A 42 -2.12 3.97 -11.00
CA VAL A 42 -2.35 5.39 -10.63
C VAL A 42 -2.71 5.52 -9.17
N GLY A 43 -3.62 4.67 -8.67
CA GLY A 43 -4.05 4.68 -7.28
C GLY A 43 -2.87 4.50 -6.33
N MET A 44 -1.93 3.60 -6.67
CA MET A 44 -0.68 3.43 -5.92
C MET A 44 0.18 4.69 -5.96
N ILE A 45 0.42 5.30 -7.13
CA ILE A 45 1.22 6.53 -7.22
C ILE A 45 0.60 7.66 -6.41
N VAL A 46 -0.71 7.88 -6.52
CA VAL A 46 -1.45 8.91 -5.78
C VAL A 46 -1.37 8.66 -4.27
N ARG A 47 -1.56 7.41 -3.84
CA ARG A 47 -1.45 7.03 -2.42
C ARG A 47 -0.05 7.31 -1.87
N GLN A 48 0.99 6.94 -2.61
CA GLN A 48 2.39 7.18 -2.23
C GLN A 48 2.71 8.69 -2.17
N HIS A 49 2.23 9.46 -3.15
CA HIS A 49 2.34 10.92 -3.17
C HIS A 49 1.68 11.56 -1.92
N THR A 50 0.46 11.15 -1.61
CA THR A 50 -0.29 11.67 -0.46
C THR A 50 0.41 11.33 0.86
N ILE A 51 0.75 10.06 1.10
CA ILE A 51 1.38 9.64 2.35
C ILE A 51 2.74 10.31 2.54
N THR A 52 3.57 10.42 1.49
CA THR A 52 4.87 11.10 1.60
C THR A 52 4.73 12.60 1.85
N THR A 53 3.70 13.23 1.28
CA THR A 53 3.36 14.63 1.55
C THR A 53 2.89 14.83 2.99
N ASP A 54 2.02 13.96 3.50
CA ASP A 54 1.51 14.01 4.86
C ASP A 54 2.63 13.80 5.89
N LEU A 55 3.47 12.78 5.70
CA LEU A 55 4.66 12.56 6.52
C LEU A 55 5.57 13.79 6.52
N LYS A 56 5.78 14.43 5.37
CA LYS A 56 6.60 15.65 5.29
C LYS A 56 6.00 16.77 6.13
N LEU A 57 4.67 16.95 6.09
CA LEU A 57 3.97 17.95 6.89
C LEU A 57 4.07 17.65 8.39
N LEU A 58 3.88 16.39 8.80
CA LEU A 58 4.04 15.94 10.17
C LEU A 58 5.45 16.22 10.69
N PHE A 59 6.47 15.81 9.94
CA PHE A 59 7.85 16.09 10.31
C PHE A 59 8.21 17.57 10.23
N SER A 60 7.57 18.39 9.38
CA SER A 60 7.88 19.83 9.32
C SER A 60 7.25 20.59 10.48
N ASN A 61 6.07 20.17 10.94
CA ASN A 61 5.27 20.87 11.95
C ASN A 61 5.26 20.16 13.31
N LYS A 62 6.17 19.20 13.51
CA LYS A 62 6.25 18.38 14.71
C LYS A 62 6.43 19.23 15.97
N LYS A 63 5.45 19.14 16.89
CA LYS A 63 5.43 19.85 18.20
C LYS A 63 5.74 18.95 19.40
N SER A 64 5.47 17.64 19.28
CA SER A 64 5.75 16.62 20.29
C SER A 64 6.82 15.66 19.78
N ASN A 65 7.45 14.89 20.68
CA ASN A 65 8.40 13.85 20.27
C ASN A 65 7.70 12.55 19.83
N THR A 66 6.40 12.39 20.07
CA THR A 66 5.60 11.22 19.68
C THR A 66 5.63 11.02 18.16
N LEU A 67 5.73 9.77 17.73
CA LEU A 67 5.85 9.32 16.35
C LEU A 67 4.67 8.46 15.88
N THR A 68 3.65 8.23 16.71
CA THR A 68 2.53 7.31 16.40
C THR A 68 1.99 7.52 14.98
N SER A 69 1.66 8.76 14.59
CA SER A 69 1.11 9.06 13.27
C SER A 69 2.11 8.74 12.14
N GLU A 70 3.38 9.11 12.31
CA GLU A 70 4.41 8.81 11.34
C GLU A 70 4.66 7.30 11.20
N LEU A 71 4.68 6.55 12.31
CA LEU A 71 4.88 5.09 12.32
C LEU A 71 3.75 4.36 11.58
N VAL A 72 2.49 4.77 11.80
CA VAL A 72 1.32 4.22 11.09
C VAL A 72 1.41 4.51 9.59
N LEU A 73 1.78 5.73 9.20
CA LEU A 73 1.92 6.10 7.78
C LEU A 73 3.11 5.39 7.11
N PHE A 74 4.24 5.25 7.80
CA PHE A 74 5.37 4.46 7.32
C PHE A 74 4.99 3.00 7.13
N ARG A 75 4.21 2.41 8.04
CA ARG A 75 3.70 1.04 7.89
C ARG A 75 2.90 0.88 6.60
N CYS A 76 2.12 1.88 6.21
CA CYS A 76 1.37 1.86 4.94
C CYS A 76 2.30 1.83 3.73
N LEU A 77 3.38 2.62 3.73
CA LEU A 77 4.37 2.60 2.64
C LEU A 77 5.04 1.23 2.50
N VAL A 78 5.32 0.56 3.63
CA VAL A 78 5.91 -0.78 3.64
C VAL A 78 4.91 -1.84 3.12
N ASP A 79 3.60 -1.72 3.40
CA ASP A 79 2.58 -2.61 2.82
C ASP A 79 2.64 -2.61 1.30
N ASP A 80 2.52 -1.40 0.75
CA ASP A 80 2.40 -1.17 -0.69
C ASP A 80 3.68 -1.67 -1.38
N PHE A 81 4.85 -1.44 -0.77
CA PHE A 81 6.12 -1.95 -1.27
C PHE A 81 6.18 -3.48 -1.29
N ILE A 82 5.76 -4.16 -0.22
CA ILE A 82 5.81 -5.62 -0.18
C ILE A 82 4.92 -6.22 -1.27
N HIS A 83 3.68 -5.77 -1.38
CA HIS A 83 2.75 -6.29 -2.37
C HIS A 83 3.20 -5.97 -3.79
N LEU A 84 3.52 -4.70 -4.07
CA LEU A 84 3.84 -4.28 -5.43
C LEU A 84 5.18 -4.85 -5.91
N THR A 85 6.20 -4.92 -5.05
CA THR A 85 7.48 -5.55 -5.42
C THR A 85 7.32 -7.03 -5.67
N PHE A 86 6.49 -7.73 -4.88
CA PHE A 86 6.16 -9.13 -5.17
C PHE A 86 5.51 -9.27 -6.55
N ILE A 87 4.44 -8.49 -6.81
CA ILE A 87 3.69 -8.51 -8.08
C ILE A 87 4.59 -8.21 -9.27
N PHE A 88 5.42 -7.17 -9.16
CA PHE A 88 6.32 -6.72 -10.22
C PHE A 88 7.32 -7.79 -10.64
N ASN A 89 7.67 -8.70 -9.73
CA ASN A 89 8.60 -9.80 -9.99
C ASN A 89 7.91 -11.13 -10.31
N GLN A 90 6.58 -11.16 -10.51
CA GLN A 90 5.87 -12.35 -11.01
C GLN A 90 5.86 -12.40 -12.54
N ALA A 91 5.78 -13.62 -13.08
CA ALA A 91 5.69 -13.84 -14.53
C ALA A 91 4.44 -13.19 -15.14
N ASP A 92 3.28 -13.35 -14.50
CA ASP A 92 2.03 -12.70 -14.89
C ASP A 92 1.63 -11.64 -13.84
N LYS A 93 2.08 -10.40 -14.06
CA LYS A 93 1.79 -9.26 -13.17
C LYS A 93 0.29 -8.94 -13.16
N ASN A 94 -0.38 -9.06 -14.31
CA ASN A 94 -1.78 -8.71 -14.46
C ASN A 94 -2.68 -9.69 -13.69
N GLU A 95 -2.38 -10.99 -13.75
CA GLU A 95 -3.08 -11.97 -12.93
C GLU A 95 -2.94 -11.65 -11.44
N GLN A 96 -1.76 -11.25 -10.98
CA GLN A 96 -1.58 -10.91 -9.57
C GLN A 96 -2.34 -9.64 -9.14
N ILE A 97 -2.45 -8.64 -10.03
CA ILE A 97 -3.29 -7.46 -9.77
C ILE A 97 -4.77 -7.86 -9.67
N LEU A 98 -5.26 -8.72 -10.58
CA LEU A 98 -6.62 -9.24 -10.50
C LEU A 98 -6.86 -10.04 -9.23
N ASN A 99 -5.87 -10.81 -8.78
CA ASN A 99 -5.93 -11.56 -7.52
C ASN A 99 -5.99 -10.61 -6.31
N LEU A 100 -5.15 -9.57 -6.28
CA LEU A 100 -5.13 -8.56 -5.23
C LEU A 100 -6.49 -7.84 -5.13
N ASN A 101 -7.01 -7.35 -6.25
CA ASN A 101 -8.26 -6.60 -6.27
C ASN A 101 -9.48 -7.50 -6.01
N GLY A 102 -9.49 -8.73 -6.52
CA GLY A 102 -10.53 -9.71 -6.21
C GLY A 102 -10.59 -10.08 -4.73
N ASP A 103 -9.42 -10.27 -4.10
CA ASP A 103 -9.31 -10.56 -2.68
C ASP A 103 -9.82 -9.39 -1.82
N ALA A 104 -9.50 -8.15 -2.20
CA ALA A 104 -9.99 -6.95 -1.53
C ALA A 104 -11.53 -6.83 -1.61
N ILE A 105 -12.12 -7.10 -2.77
CA ILE A 105 -13.58 -7.13 -2.95
C ILE A 105 -14.21 -8.20 -2.06
N SER A 106 -13.65 -9.42 -2.07
CA SER A 106 -14.14 -10.53 -1.24
C SER A 106 -14.14 -10.19 0.24
N LYS A 107 -13.02 -9.65 0.76
CA LYS A 107 -12.89 -9.24 2.16
C LYS A 107 -13.89 -8.16 2.55
N ASN A 108 -14.15 -7.18 1.68
CA ASN A 108 -15.14 -6.14 1.95
C ASN A 108 -16.56 -6.68 1.96
N LEU A 109 -16.90 -7.58 1.03
CA LEU A 109 -18.20 -8.25 1.01
C LEU A 109 -18.42 -9.12 2.26
N ASN A 110 -17.38 -9.82 2.72
CA ASN A 110 -17.44 -10.63 3.94
C ASN A 110 -17.67 -9.77 5.18
N LYS A 111 -16.97 -8.63 5.32
CA LYS A 111 -17.22 -7.67 6.42
C LYS A 111 -18.66 -7.16 6.45
N LEU A 112 -19.22 -6.83 5.29
CA LEU A 112 -20.62 -6.40 5.18
C LEU A 112 -21.59 -7.53 5.55
N SER A 113 -21.26 -8.76 5.15
CA SER A 113 -22.05 -9.96 5.50
C SER A 113 -22.03 -10.22 7.01
N GLU A 114 -20.86 -10.13 7.65
CA GLU A 114 -20.70 -10.24 9.10
C GLU A 114 -21.48 -9.14 9.85
N LEU A 115 -21.44 -7.90 9.35
CA LEU A 115 -22.19 -6.79 9.92
C LEU A 115 -23.70 -6.99 9.83
N ALA A 116 -24.19 -7.54 8.72
CA ALA A 116 -25.60 -7.88 8.56
C ALA A 116 -26.04 -9.00 9.51
N ILE A 117 -25.20 -10.03 9.68
CA ILE A 117 -25.42 -11.09 10.66
C ILE A 117 -25.51 -10.49 12.08
N PHE A 118 -24.58 -9.61 12.44
CA PHE A 118 -24.57 -8.97 13.75
C PHE A 118 -25.81 -8.09 13.98
N ASN A 119 -26.25 -7.35 12.96
CA ASN A 119 -27.45 -6.53 13.05
C ASN A 119 -28.67 -7.38 13.42
N GLU A 120 -28.85 -8.51 12.74
CA GLU A 120 -29.98 -9.41 13.00
C GLU A 120 -29.87 -10.13 14.34
N GLU A 121 -28.70 -10.71 14.65
CA GLU A 121 -28.54 -11.57 15.84
C GLU A 121 -28.36 -10.80 17.14
N LYS A 122 -27.84 -9.57 17.10
CA LYS A 122 -27.51 -8.78 18.30
C LYS A 122 -28.29 -7.49 18.42
N LEU A 123 -28.79 -6.93 17.31
CA LEU A 123 -29.55 -5.67 17.29
C LEU A 123 -30.99 -5.86 16.80
N ASN A 124 -31.49 -7.09 16.82
CA ASN A 124 -32.83 -7.50 16.40
C ASN A 124 -33.21 -7.08 14.97
N GLY A 125 -32.22 -6.87 14.10
CA GLY A 125 -32.41 -6.42 12.71
C GLY A 125 -32.96 -4.99 12.59
N SER A 126 -32.98 -4.23 13.68
CA SER A 126 -33.68 -2.95 13.77
C SER A 126 -32.74 -1.74 13.64
N TYR A 127 -31.42 -1.94 13.64
CA TYR A 127 -30.48 -0.83 13.55
C TYR A 127 -30.40 -0.34 12.10
N PRO A 128 -30.88 0.87 11.78
CA PRO A 128 -31.15 1.29 10.41
C PRO A 128 -29.89 1.63 9.61
N TYR A 129 -28.74 1.77 10.29
CA TYR A 129 -27.47 2.12 9.66
C TYR A 129 -26.66 0.89 9.22
N TYR A 130 -27.09 -0.32 9.57
CA TYR A 130 -26.41 -1.56 9.21
C TYR A 130 -27.17 -2.31 8.12
N PRO A 131 -26.48 -3.04 7.23
CA PRO A 131 -27.14 -3.86 6.24
C PRO A 131 -27.97 -4.98 6.88
N THR A 132 -28.95 -5.48 6.15
CA THR A 132 -29.69 -6.72 6.46
C THR A 132 -29.15 -7.86 5.60
N ARG A 133 -29.41 -9.12 5.97
CA ARG A 133 -29.00 -10.27 5.15
C ARG A 133 -29.60 -10.20 3.74
N GLN A 134 -30.84 -9.74 3.61
CA GLN A 134 -31.49 -9.55 2.32
C GLN A 134 -30.72 -8.55 1.43
N LEU A 135 -30.32 -7.40 1.97
CA LEU A 135 -29.55 -6.41 1.22
C LEU A 135 -28.22 -6.98 0.74
N ILE A 136 -27.56 -7.81 1.56
CA ILE A 136 -26.32 -8.48 1.18
C ILE A 136 -26.54 -9.44 0.00
N GLU A 137 -27.63 -10.23 0.00
CA GLU A 137 -27.96 -11.09 -1.14
C GLU A 137 -28.25 -10.29 -2.41
N GLU A 138 -28.93 -9.15 -2.31
CA GLU A 138 -29.13 -8.25 -3.45
C GLU A 138 -27.80 -7.70 -4.01
N ILE A 139 -26.85 -7.36 -3.12
CA ILE A 139 -25.50 -6.92 -3.52
C ILE A 139 -24.76 -8.06 -4.24
N LYS A 140 -24.82 -9.29 -3.72
CA LYS A 140 -24.20 -10.47 -4.34
C LYS A 140 -24.73 -10.70 -5.75
N GLU A 141 -26.05 -10.62 -5.95
CA GLU A 141 -26.67 -10.77 -7.26
C GLU A 141 -26.29 -9.63 -8.23
N LYS A 142 -26.15 -8.39 -7.75
CA LYS A 142 -25.63 -7.28 -8.56
C LYS A 142 -24.18 -7.53 -8.99
N ILE A 143 -23.33 -8.05 -8.10
CA ILE A 143 -21.94 -8.37 -8.42
C ILE A 143 -21.87 -9.48 -9.48
N LYS A 144 -22.67 -10.55 -9.33
CA LYS A 144 -22.74 -11.66 -10.32
C LYS A 144 -23.13 -11.18 -11.72
N LYS A 145 -23.95 -10.13 -11.83
CA LYS A 145 -24.43 -9.59 -13.11
C LYS A 145 -23.54 -8.47 -13.68
N ALA A 146 -22.56 -7.97 -12.93
CA ALA A 146 -21.72 -6.85 -13.36
C ALA A 146 -20.59 -7.34 -14.29
N PRO A 147 -20.54 -6.92 -15.58
CA PRO A 147 -19.55 -7.42 -16.54
C PRO A 147 -18.10 -7.13 -16.11
N ASN A 148 -17.85 -5.92 -15.58
CA ASN A 148 -16.53 -5.49 -15.10
C ASN A 148 -16.06 -6.20 -13.83
N ARG A 149 -16.92 -6.98 -13.16
CA ARG A 149 -16.55 -7.75 -11.96
C ARG A 149 -16.27 -9.22 -12.24
N GLN A 150 -16.59 -9.70 -13.44
CA GLN A 150 -16.41 -11.11 -13.79
C GLN A 150 -14.97 -11.57 -13.72
N GLN A 151 -14.03 -10.67 -14.04
CA GLN A 151 -12.60 -10.95 -13.98
C GLN A 151 -12.09 -11.33 -12.58
N TYR A 152 -12.82 -11.00 -11.51
CA TYR A 152 -12.45 -11.34 -10.13
C TYR A 152 -13.11 -12.61 -9.61
N ILE A 153 -14.05 -13.20 -10.35
CA ILE A 153 -14.87 -14.32 -9.88
C ILE A 153 -14.31 -15.61 -10.50
N ILE A 154 -13.92 -16.55 -9.65
CA ILE A 154 -13.48 -17.90 -10.04
C ILE A 154 -14.70 -18.82 -10.25
N ASN A 155 -15.73 -18.68 -9.40
CA ASN A 155 -16.98 -19.43 -9.52
C ASN A 155 -18.17 -18.49 -9.26
N GLN A 156 -19.05 -18.34 -10.25
CA GLN A 156 -20.22 -17.47 -10.18
C GLN A 156 -21.35 -18.01 -9.30
N GLU A 157 -21.55 -19.33 -9.24
CA GLU A 157 -22.63 -19.95 -8.46
C GLU A 157 -22.43 -19.69 -6.97
N ASP A 158 -21.23 -20.00 -6.48
CA ASP A 158 -20.82 -19.81 -5.07
C ASP A 158 -20.30 -18.40 -4.78
N LEU A 159 -20.23 -17.53 -5.79
CA LEU A 159 -19.59 -16.21 -5.73
C LEU A 159 -18.18 -16.27 -5.10
N LYS A 160 -17.36 -17.20 -5.58
CA LYS A 160 -15.98 -17.37 -5.13
C LYS A 160 -15.07 -16.40 -5.88
N PHE A 161 -14.40 -15.51 -5.16
CA PHE A 161 -13.47 -14.55 -5.74
C PHE A 161 -12.05 -15.11 -5.85
N ARG A 162 -11.24 -14.46 -6.68
CA ARG A 162 -9.78 -14.57 -6.65
C ARG A 162 -9.25 -14.21 -5.27
N THR A 163 -8.15 -14.85 -4.90
CA THR A 163 -7.49 -14.64 -3.61
C THR A 163 -6.06 -14.21 -3.80
N PHE A 164 -5.56 -13.42 -2.86
CA PHE A 164 -4.18 -12.97 -2.84
C PHE A 164 -3.50 -13.49 -1.58
N LYS A 165 -2.21 -13.85 -1.69
CA LYS A 165 -1.47 -14.38 -0.56
C LYS A 165 -1.38 -13.30 0.53
N SER A 166 -1.62 -13.70 1.78
CA SER A 166 -1.36 -12.83 2.92
C SER A 166 0.12 -12.46 3.00
N THR A 167 0.46 -11.31 3.59
CA THR A 167 1.84 -10.82 3.69
C THR A 167 2.81 -11.88 4.24
N GLY A 168 2.44 -12.59 5.31
CA GLY A 168 3.28 -13.67 5.84
C GLY A 168 3.47 -14.86 4.89
N ASN A 169 2.44 -15.21 4.11
CA ASN A 169 2.52 -16.30 3.14
C ASN A 169 3.28 -15.88 1.87
N LEU A 170 3.22 -14.59 1.48
CA LEU A 170 4.06 -14.04 0.41
C LEU A 170 5.53 -14.29 0.73
N ILE A 171 5.99 -13.84 1.90
CA ILE A 171 7.38 -13.93 2.33
C ILE A 171 7.88 -15.38 2.41
N ARG A 172 7.06 -16.30 2.93
CA ARG A 172 7.40 -17.74 3.00
C ARG A 172 7.47 -18.42 1.63
N SER A 173 6.86 -17.83 0.61
CA SER A 173 6.83 -18.37 -0.75
C SER A 173 7.86 -17.74 -1.69
N LEU A 174 8.76 -16.90 -1.17
CA LEU A 174 9.81 -16.30 -1.98
C LEU A 174 10.89 -17.32 -2.28
N ASP A 175 11.23 -17.46 -3.56
CA ASP A 175 12.43 -18.17 -4.00
C ASP A 175 13.68 -17.30 -3.75
N ASN A 176 14.87 -17.90 -3.80
CA ASN A 176 16.11 -17.16 -3.62
C ASN A 176 16.40 -16.31 -4.87
N SER A 177 16.12 -15.01 -4.80
CA SER A 177 16.22 -14.05 -5.91
C SER A 177 16.67 -12.67 -5.41
N ASP A 178 17.07 -11.79 -6.33
CA ASP A 178 17.66 -10.48 -5.99
C ASP A 178 16.75 -9.58 -5.13
N TYR A 179 15.43 -9.69 -5.27
CA TYR A 179 14.48 -8.88 -4.49
C TYR A 179 14.08 -9.52 -3.15
N THR A 180 14.41 -10.80 -2.92
CA THR A 180 13.98 -11.56 -1.74
C THR A 180 14.48 -10.96 -0.45
N HIS A 181 15.76 -10.55 -0.40
CA HIS A 181 16.33 -9.93 0.79
C HIS A 181 15.58 -8.64 1.18
N SER A 182 15.27 -7.79 0.19
CA SER A 182 14.54 -6.54 0.42
C SER A 182 13.13 -6.77 0.95
N LEU A 183 12.42 -7.79 0.44
CA LEU A 183 11.09 -8.15 0.93
C LEU A 183 11.10 -8.73 2.35
N ILE A 184 12.10 -9.56 2.68
CA ILE A 184 12.27 -10.08 4.04
C ILE A 184 12.53 -8.94 5.02
N ARG A 185 13.44 -8.01 4.67
CA ARG A 185 13.74 -6.83 5.49
C ARG A 185 12.50 -5.95 5.68
N ALA A 186 11.79 -5.65 4.59
CA ALA A 186 10.54 -4.90 4.64
C ALA A 186 9.49 -5.59 5.52
N TYR A 187 9.38 -6.92 5.48
CA TYR A 187 8.45 -7.67 6.32
C TYR A 187 8.73 -7.52 7.82
N PHE A 188 9.99 -7.51 8.25
CA PHE A 188 10.31 -7.32 9.67
C PHE A 188 10.04 -5.88 10.12
N ILE A 189 10.32 -4.89 9.27
CA ILE A 189 9.92 -3.49 9.52
C ILE A 189 8.40 -3.40 9.62
N TRP A 190 7.67 -4.01 8.69
CA TRP A 190 6.20 -4.08 8.67
C TRP A 190 5.62 -4.65 9.96
N ARG A 191 6.23 -5.73 10.49
CA ARG A 191 5.81 -6.33 11.76
C ARG A 191 6.01 -5.37 12.92
N LYS A 192 7.22 -4.80 13.06
CA LYS A 192 7.54 -3.82 14.10
C LYS A 192 6.57 -2.63 14.06
N LEU A 193 6.31 -2.08 12.88
CA LEU A 193 5.41 -0.93 12.76
C LEU A 193 3.93 -1.28 13.00
N SER A 194 3.54 -2.56 12.85
CA SER A 194 2.17 -3.00 13.12
C SER A 194 1.82 -2.94 14.60
N ASP A 195 2.80 -3.02 15.50
CA ASP A 195 2.59 -2.89 16.95
C ASP A 195 2.10 -1.48 17.34
N PHE A 196 2.42 -0.45 16.53
CA PHE A 196 1.93 0.92 16.70
C PHE A 196 0.55 1.15 16.06
N VAL A 197 0.11 0.26 15.16
CA VAL A 197 -1.28 0.25 14.64
C VAL A 197 -2.20 -0.42 15.66
N HIS A 198 -1.77 -1.55 16.22
CA HIS A 198 -2.48 -2.28 17.28
C HIS A 198 -1.96 -1.87 18.66
N TYR A 199 -2.15 -0.60 18.97
CA TYR A 199 -1.53 0.08 20.11
C TYR A 199 -1.79 -0.64 21.44
N SER A 200 -0.73 -0.88 22.19
CA SER A 200 -0.74 -1.55 23.49
C SER A 200 0.18 -0.83 24.49
N ASN A 201 0.17 -1.24 25.77
CA ASN A 201 1.12 -0.71 26.75
C ASN A 201 2.58 -0.94 26.32
N PHE A 202 2.87 -2.09 25.69
CA PHE A 202 4.18 -2.38 25.15
C PHE A 202 4.58 -1.36 24.06
N SER A 203 3.69 -1.11 23.10
CA SER A 203 3.90 -0.12 22.03
C SER A 203 4.08 1.30 22.58
N TYR A 204 3.33 1.67 23.64
CA TYR A 204 3.48 2.94 24.33
C TYR A 204 4.86 3.08 24.98
N GLU A 205 5.30 2.06 25.72
CA GLU A 205 6.61 2.04 26.39
C GLU A 205 7.75 2.11 25.38
N GLU A 206 7.67 1.37 24.26
CA GLU A 206 8.64 1.45 23.17
C GLU A 206 8.66 2.86 22.56
N GLU A 207 7.51 3.47 22.27
CA GLU A 207 7.46 4.81 21.69
C GLU A 207 8.09 5.87 22.61
N GLN A 208 7.87 5.79 23.93
CA GLN A 208 8.48 6.72 24.90
C GLN A 208 10.01 6.60 24.96
N GLN A 209 10.57 5.46 24.54
CA GLN A 209 12.01 5.21 24.54
C GLN A 209 12.68 5.54 23.19
N LEU A 210 11.90 5.78 22.13
CA LEU A 210 12.44 6.19 20.84
C LEU A 210 13.11 7.56 20.95
N ASP A 211 14.38 7.62 20.57
CA ASP A 211 15.11 8.85 20.38
C ASP A 211 15.70 8.85 18.98
N PRO A 212 14.94 9.34 17.98
CA PRO A 212 15.35 9.32 16.57
C PRO A 212 16.68 10.04 16.30
N THR A 213 17.13 10.89 17.22
CA THR A 213 18.40 11.62 17.10
C THR A 213 19.60 10.82 17.58
N LYS A 214 19.37 9.78 18.40
CA LYS A 214 20.40 8.93 19.00
C LYS A 214 20.34 7.47 18.57
N ASP A 215 19.20 7.03 18.04
CA ASP A 215 18.98 5.67 17.55
C ASP A 215 18.91 5.62 16.01
N ASN A 216 18.65 4.42 15.48
CA ASN A 216 18.59 4.17 14.03
C ASN A 216 17.21 4.48 13.41
N THR A 217 16.27 5.10 14.13
CA THR A 217 14.90 5.32 13.66
C THR A 217 14.86 6.15 12.38
N TYR A 218 15.62 7.26 12.31
CA TYR A 218 15.67 8.04 11.07
C TYR A 218 16.34 7.27 9.91
N THR A 219 17.31 6.41 10.19
CA THR A 219 17.89 5.56 9.16
C THR A 219 16.87 4.56 8.63
N GLU A 220 16.07 3.95 9.50
CA GLU A 220 14.97 3.06 9.11
C GLU A 220 13.89 3.82 8.33
N PHE A 221 13.55 5.06 8.71
CA PHE A 221 12.63 5.90 7.93
C PHE A 221 13.18 6.22 6.54
N ALA A 222 14.48 6.50 6.41
CA ALA A 222 15.10 6.72 5.10
C ALA A 222 15.01 5.47 4.21
N GLU A 223 15.20 4.27 4.80
CA GLU A 223 15.00 2.99 4.13
C GLU A 223 13.54 2.83 3.64
N ILE A 224 12.55 3.11 4.49
CA ILE A 224 11.13 3.03 4.11
C ILE A 224 10.77 4.07 3.03
N ILE A 225 11.36 5.26 3.05
CA ILE A 225 11.13 6.26 1.99
C ILE A 225 11.69 5.75 0.65
N SER A 226 12.79 4.99 0.66
CA SER A 226 13.29 4.33 -0.55
C SER A 226 12.30 3.29 -1.09
N TYR A 227 11.57 2.60 -0.22
CA TYR A 227 10.52 1.67 -0.62
C TYR A 227 9.39 2.40 -1.33
N SER A 228 9.00 3.58 -0.83
CA SER A 228 7.99 4.42 -1.50
C SER A 228 8.41 4.83 -2.90
N TYR A 229 9.67 5.24 -3.08
CA TYR A 229 10.24 5.51 -4.41
C TYR A 229 10.15 4.27 -5.32
N LYS A 230 10.58 3.09 -4.85
CA LYS A 230 10.52 1.84 -5.61
C LYS A 230 9.08 1.49 -6.00
N THR A 231 8.10 1.69 -5.10
CA THR A 231 6.68 1.47 -5.37
C THR A 231 6.16 2.39 -6.49
N VAL A 232 6.49 3.69 -6.43
CA VAL A 232 6.12 4.63 -7.50
C VAL A 232 6.81 4.25 -8.81
N LEU A 233 8.09 3.90 -8.78
CA LEU A 233 8.85 3.49 -9.96
C LEU A 233 8.26 2.24 -10.63
N HIS A 234 7.98 1.18 -9.86
CA HIS A 234 7.33 -0.03 -10.39
C HIS A 234 5.97 0.27 -11.03
N SER A 235 5.19 1.18 -10.43
CA SER A 235 3.92 1.62 -11.00
C SER A 235 4.10 2.41 -12.31
N LEU A 236 5.15 3.23 -12.41
CA LEU A 236 5.45 4.01 -13.61
C LEU A 236 5.97 3.16 -14.78
N VAL A 237 6.63 2.03 -14.50
CA VAL A 237 7.06 1.07 -15.54
C VAL A 237 5.86 0.56 -16.35
N HIS A 238 4.72 0.28 -15.69
CA HIS A 238 3.48 -0.10 -16.41
C HIS A 238 3.09 0.94 -17.46
N PHE A 239 3.12 2.23 -17.10
CA PHE A 239 2.77 3.29 -18.04
C PHE A 239 3.86 3.52 -19.10
N SER A 240 5.13 3.35 -18.76
CA SER A 240 6.22 3.44 -19.72
C SER A 240 6.09 2.34 -20.78
N ASP A 241 5.80 1.11 -20.36
CA ASP A 241 5.61 -0.04 -21.25
C ASP A 241 4.35 0.10 -22.11
N LYS A 242 3.22 0.56 -21.53
CA LYS A 242 1.91 0.64 -22.21
C LYS A 242 1.74 1.89 -23.07
N TYR A 243 2.24 3.03 -22.63
CA TYR A 243 2.02 4.34 -23.25
C TYR A 243 3.28 5.01 -23.79
N GLY A 244 4.46 4.39 -23.61
CA GLY A 244 5.73 4.95 -24.09
C GLY A 244 6.15 6.22 -23.37
N ILE A 245 5.69 6.44 -22.12
CA ILE A 245 6.06 7.63 -21.37
C ILE A 245 7.52 7.55 -20.89
N GLU A 246 8.19 8.70 -20.90
CA GLU A 246 9.49 8.87 -20.26
C GLU A 246 9.30 9.23 -18.78
N ILE A 247 9.90 8.43 -17.89
CA ILE A 247 9.85 8.66 -16.45
C ILE A 247 10.76 9.83 -16.08
N LYS A 248 10.17 10.87 -15.48
CA LYS A 248 10.90 12.06 -15.04
C LYS A 248 11.47 11.87 -13.63
N ASP A 249 12.81 11.77 -13.52
CA ASP A 249 13.54 11.66 -12.24
C ASP A 249 14.50 12.85 -12.04
N ARG A 250 13.94 14.04 -11.74
CA ARG A 250 14.73 15.27 -11.63
C ARG A 250 15.78 15.28 -10.52
N HIS A 251 15.65 14.39 -9.54
CA HIS A 251 16.52 14.31 -8.37
C HIS A 251 17.55 13.18 -8.48
N ASN A 252 17.60 12.48 -9.63
CA ASN A 252 18.42 11.29 -9.83
C ASN A 252 18.25 10.27 -8.69
N LEU A 253 17.02 10.06 -8.23
CA LEU A 253 16.69 9.13 -7.15
C LEU A 253 17.14 7.71 -7.48
N LYS A 254 17.07 7.32 -8.76
CA LYS A 254 17.58 6.02 -9.23
C LYS A 254 19.05 5.82 -8.85
N THR A 255 19.90 6.81 -9.12
CA THR A 255 21.33 6.76 -8.79
C THR A 255 21.52 6.86 -7.28
N TYR A 256 20.84 7.81 -6.63
CA TYR A 256 20.92 8.00 -5.17
C TYR A 256 20.62 6.71 -4.40
N TYR A 257 19.53 6.02 -4.71
CA TYR A 257 19.14 4.80 -4.00
C TYR A 257 19.94 3.56 -4.41
N LYS A 258 20.49 3.53 -5.63
CA LYS A 258 21.45 2.49 -6.03
C LYS A 258 22.71 2.55 -5.15
N ASP A 259 23.20 3.75 -4.88
CA ASP A 259 24.44 3.96 -4.12
C ASP A 259 24.22 3.95 -2.59
N ALA A 260 22.96 4.07 -2.14
CA ALA A 260 22.61 4.08 -0.71
C ALA A 260 22.67 2.71 -0.03
N GLY A 261 22.80 1.61 -0.78
CA GLY A 261 22.96 0.26 -0.24
C GLY A 261 21.71 -0.31 0.44
N HIS A 262 20.51 0.05 -0.03
CA HIS A 262 19.21 -0.40 0.47
C HIS A 262 18.49 -1.37 -0.48
#